data_AF-A0A538JBE0-F1
#
_entry.id   AF-A0A538JBE0-F1
#
_cell.length_a   1.000
_cell.length_b   1.000
_cell.length_c   1.000
_cell.angle_alpha   90.00
_cell.angle_beta   90.00
_cell.angle_gamma   90.00
#
_symmetry.space_group_name_H-M   'P 1'
#
loop_
_entity.id
_entity.type
_entity.pdbx_description
1 polymer ?
#
loop_
_entity_poly.entity_id
_entity_poly.type
_entity_poly.pdbx_seq_one_letter_code
_entity_poly.pdbx_strand_id
1 'polypeptide(L)'
;MSASVAARRRRPALIGLGLAAAYALVCLTTLRVTGHDVRPLFEGVGPSSPYRWVNPPKEFAPGNVKPGASSTDVDLLANGSKASGLLSSDSQLVINLQAGAVPANAGDNRVTVKFVPLDASKLGRLTPPMRPDGNAYRVEMSYKPSGAPVATLTAPGNVLVVVPEPADTILFSEDGRAWKQLASRHESASGAESAAFASPGYYLAGTRQPLPSPVGTSGRGYGTVVVIVVVGLLAIVLAWTPYVRQRLRTRRSSRKQLQRGARASRSQRRR
;
A
#
# COMPACT_ATOMS: atom_id res chain seq x y z
N MET A 1 -8.99 -37.42 -44.71
CA MET A 1 -9.47 -36.78 -43.46
C MET A 1 -8.25 -36.21 -42.72
N SER A 2 -8.41 -35.13 -41.93
CA SER A 2 -7.48 -34.61 -40.87
C SER A 2 -6.80 -33.24 -41.00
N ALA A 3 -6.72 -32.55 -42.15
CA ALA A 3 -5.99 -31.26 -42.19
C ALA A 3 -6.81 -29.99 -41.83
N SER A 4 -8.15 -30.00 -41.97
CA SER A 4 -8.94 -28.75 -41.93
C SER A 4 -9.47 -28.33 -40.54
N VAL A 5 -9.35 -29.19 -39.52
CA VAL A 5 -9.81 -28.88 -38.15
C VAL A 5 -8.72 -28.14 -37.35
N ALA A 6 -7.45 -28.46 -37.58
CA ALA A 6 -6.31 -27.86 -36.88
C ALA A 6 -6.15 -26.36 -37.15
N ALA A 7 -6.33 -25.91 -38.40
CA ALA A 7 -6.13 -24.51 -38.80
C ALA A 7 -7.20 -23.55 -38.24
N ARG A 8 -8.38 -24.05 -37.88
CA ARG A 8 -9.48 -23.22 -37.34
C ARG A 8 -9.35 -22.93 -35.84
N ARG A 9 -8.67 -23.81 -35.09
CA ARG A 9 -8.41 -23.65 -33.65
C ARG A 9 -7.16 -22.80 -33.34
N ARG A 10 -6.24 -22.61 -34.31
CA ARG A 10 -5.01 -21.81 -34.14
C ARG A 10 -5.24 -20.31 -34.02
N ARG A 11 -6.29 -19.77 -34.65
CA ARG A 11 -6.58 -18.32 -34.67
C ARG A 11 -6.98 -17.74 -33.31
N PRO A 12 -7.89 -18.35 -32.52
CA PRO A 12 -8.20 -17.86 -31.17
C PRO A 12 -7.02 -18.04 -30.20
N ALA A 13 -6.21 -19.09 -30.35
CA ALA A 13 -5.01 -19.30 -29.53
C ALA A 13 -3.95 -18.20 -29.77
N LEU A 14 -3.74 -17.79 -31.03
CA LEU A 14 -2.83 -16.69 -31.37
C LEU A 14 -3.34 -15.33 -30.85
N ILE A 15 -4.66 -15.11 -30.82
CA ILE A 15 -5.25 -13.90 -30.24
C ILE A 15 -5.07 -13.90 -28.71
N GLY A 16 -5.32 -15.05 -28.06
CA GLY A 16 -5.07 -15.20 -26.62
C GLY A 16 -3.61 -14.98 -26.26
N LEU A 17 -2.68 -15.53 -27.05
CA LEU A 17 -1.24 -15.31 -26.86
C LEU A 17 -0.85 -13.85 -27.08
N GLY A 18 -1.43 -13.18 -28.08
CA GLY A 18 -1.22 -11.77 -28.34
C GLY A 18 -1.71 -10.88 -27.21
N LEU A 19 -2.89 -11.16 -26.64
CA LEU A 19 -3.41 -10.45 -25.48
C LEU A 19 -2.58 -10.70 -24.22
N ALA A 20 -2.13 -11.94 -23.99
CA ALA A 20 -1.26 -12.28 -22.88
C ALA A 20 0.11 -11.57 -22.99
N ALA A 21 0.69 -11.53 -24.20
CA ALA A 21 1.94 -10.81 -24.46
C ALA A 21 1.77 -9.29 -24.29
N ALA A 22 0.65 -8.73 -24.74
CA ALA A 22 0.35 -7.31 -24.55
C ALA A 22 0.18 -6.97 -23.06
N TYR A 23 -0.54 -7.80 -22.31
CA TYR A 23 -0.69 -7.64 -20.87
C TYR A 23 0.67 -7.74 -20.14
N ALA A 24 1.48 -8.75 -20.48
CA ALA A 24 2.82 -8.90 -19.92
C ALA A 24 3.73 -7.71 -20.24
N LEU A 25 3.66 -7.18 -21.47
CA LEU A 25 4.41 -6.00 -21.87
C LEU A 25 3.99 -4.77 -21.05
N VAL A 26 2.68 -4.55 -20.88
CA VAL A 26 2.15 -3.47 -20.03
C VAL A 26 2.68 -3.62 -18.59
N CYS A 27 2.57 -4.81 -17.99
CA CYS A 27 3.10 -5.06 -16.64
C CYS A 27 4.60 -4.76 -16.54
N LEU A 28 5.42 -5.24 -17.48
CA LEU A 28 6.86 -5.01 -17.49
C LEU A 28 7.21 -3.53 -17.67
N THR A 29 6.49 -2.82 -18.54
CA THR A 29 6.70 -1.38 -18.72
C THR A 29 6.29 -0.58 -17.49
N THR A 30 5.17 -0.92 -16.85
CA THR A 30 4.73 -0.27 -15.62
C THR A 30 5.75 -0.47 -14.50
N LEU A 31 6.24 -1.70 -14.29
CA LEU A 31 7.28 -1.98 -13.29
C LEU A 31 8.54 -1.15 -13.55
N ARG A 32 9.00 -1.09 -14.81
CA ARG A 32 10.24 -0.39 -15.19
C ARG A 32 10.12 1.14 -15.13
N VAL A 33 8.96 1.69 -15.43
CA VAL A 33 8.71 3.15 -15.42
C VAL A 33 8.44 3.67 -14.01
N THR A 34 7.79 2.86 -13.17
CA THR A 34 7.40 3.30 -11.83
C THR A 34 8.52 3.10 -10.79
N GLY A 35 9.60 2.36 -11.10
CA GLY A 35 10.73 2.16 -10.18
C GLY A 35 10.40 1.29 -8.97
N HIS A 36 9.28 0.58 -9.02
CA HIS A 36 8.80 -0.29 -7.94
C HIS A 36 9.49 -1.67 -8.03
N ASP A 37 10.54 -1.88 -7.23
CA ASP A 37 11.15 -3.20 -6.97
C ASP A 37 10.27 -4.04 -6.02
N VAL A 38 8.94 -4.11 -6.26
CA VAL A 38 8.00 -4.67 -5.28
C VAL A 38 7.17 -5.83 -5.82
N ARG A 39 6.95 -6.81 -4.93
CA ARG A 39 6.27 -8.09 -5.20
C ARG A 39 4.75 -7.86 -5.27
N PRO A 40 4.11 -7.91 -6.46
CA PRO A 40 2.74 -7.41 -6.67
C PRO A 40 1.64 -8.10 -5.83
N LEU A 41 1.92 -9.29 -5.28
CA LEU A 41 0.95 -10.09 -4.54
C LEU A 41 0.88 -9.76 -3.04
N PHE A 42 1.85 -9.02 -2.49
CA PHE A 42 1.97 -8.82 -1.04
C PHE A 42 1.76 -7.37 -0.57
N GLU A 43 1.70 -6.41 -1.49
CA GLU A 43 1.74 -4.96 -1.17
C GLU A 43 0.37 -4.26 -1.20
N GLY A 44 -0.70 -4.99 -1.52
CA GLY A 44 -1.98 -4.36 -1.82
C GLY A 44 -1.93 -3.57 -3.14
N VAL A 45 -3.05 -3.55 -3.87
CA VAL A 45 -3.13 -2.84 -5.16
C VAL A 45 -3.76 -1.47 -4.89
N GLY A 46 -2.93 -0.45 -4.67
CA GLY A 46 -3.39 0.93 -4.53
C GLY A 46 -2.28 1.87 -4.05
N PRO A 47 -2.41 3.20 -4.25
CA PRO A 47 -1.53 4.16 -3.60
C PRO A 47 -1.65 4.00 -2.07
N SER A 48 -0.52 4.07 -1.36
CA SER A 48 -0.53 4.10 0.11
C SER A 48 -1.43 5.23 0.60
N SER A 49 -2.09 5.02 1.74
CA SER A 49 -2.89 6.10 2.33
C SER A 49 -1.98 7.31 2.60
N PRO A 50 -2.39 8.53 2.24
CA PRO A 50 -1.58 9.71 2.51
C PRO A 50 -1.31 9.88 3.99
N TYR A 51 -0.11 10.37 4.32
CA TYR A 51 0.27 10.67 5.69
C TYR A 51 -0.68 11.74 6.27
N ARG A 52 -1.21 11.47 7.47
CA ARG A 52 -2.13 12.29 8.24
C ARG A 52 -1.36 13.10 9.27
N TRP A 53 -1.24 14.40 9.03
CA TRP A 53 -0.47 15.30 9.88
C TRP A 53 -1.34 15.90 10.99
N VAL A 54 -0.79 16.00 12.20
CA VAL A 54 -1.37 16.83 13.27
C VAL A 54 -1.17 18.32 12.95
N ASN A 55 0.00 18.65 12.40
CA ASN A 55 0.38 19.97 11.91
C ASN A 55 1.09 19.81 10.55
N PRO A 56 0.36 19.87 9.42
CA PRO A 56 0.91 19.59 8.10
C PRO A 56 1.86 20.69 7.61
N PRO A 57 2.93 20.33 6.87
CA PRO A 57 3.58 21.24 5.95
C PRO A 57 2.57 21.87 4.98
N LYS A 58 2.87 23.06 4.45
CA LYS A 58 1.90 23.86 3.67
C LYS A 58 1.39 23.12 2.44
N GLU A 59 2.26 22.36 1.79
CA GLU A 59 2.01 21.51 0.63
C GLU A 59 1.06 20.34 0.93
N PHE A 60 1.04 19.85 2.17
CA PHE A 60 0.18 18.75 2.61
C PHE A 60 -1.07 19.23 3.34
N ALA A 61 -1.19 20.52 3.67
CA ALA A 61 -2.34 21.06 4.38
C ALA A 61 -3.68 20.88 3.62
N PRO A 62 -3.75 21.11 2.29
CA PRO A 62 -4.95 20.82 1.52
C PRO A 62 -5.27 19.32 1.51
N GLY A 63 -6.46 18.94 1.99
CA GLY A 63 -6.89 17.54 2.02
C GLY A 63 -6.31 16.70 3.17
N ASN A 64 -5.52 17.30 4.07
CA ASN A 64 -5.05 16.61 5.27
C ASN A 64 -6.23 16.22 6.18
N VAL A 65 -6.25 14.97 6.62
CA VAL A 65 -7.17 14.48 7.66
C VAL A 65 -6.38 14.41 8.96
N LYS A 66 -6.68 15.31 9.90
CA LYS A 66 -6.00 15.35 11.20
C LYS A 66 -6.24 14.03 11.97
N PRO A 67 -5.19 13.33 12.45
CA PRO A 67 -5.36 12.09 13.18
C PRO A 67 -5.89 12.35 14.60
N GLY A 68 -6.73 11.41 15.08
CA GLY A 68 -7.32 11.45 16.41
C GLY A 68 -6.66 10.46 17.37
N ALA A 69 -6.86 10.68 18.68
CA ALA A 69 -6.44 9.72 19.69
C ALA A 69 -7.23 8.41 19.56
N SER A 70 -6.60 7.30 19.92
CA SER A 70 -7.22 5.97 19.87
C SER A 70 -6.70 5.10 21.02
N SER A 71 -7.44 4.07 21.40
CA SER A 71 -7.03 3.12 22.42
C SER A 71 -7.42 1.70 22.07
N THR A 72 -6.70 0.75 22.62
CA THR A 72 -6.95 -0.69 22.44
C THR A 72 -6.58 -1.41 23.73
N ASP A 73 -7.40 -2.39 24.11
CA ASP A 73 -7.15 -3.22 25.28
C ASP A 73 -6.31 -4.44 24.89
N VAL A 74 -5.37 -4.81 25.75
CA VAL A 74 -4.59 -6.05 25.71
C VAL A 74 -4.98 -6.88 26.92
N ASP A 75 -5.26 -8.17 26.70
CA ASP A 75 -5.52 -9.09 27.81
C ASP A 75 -4.27 -9.30 28.67
N LEU A 76 -4.46 -9.28 29.99
CA LEU A 76 -3.43 -9.60 30.98
C LEU A 76 -3.67 -11.02 31.49
N LEU A 77 -2.67 -11.88 31.34
CA LEU A 77 -2.64 -13.26 31.82
C LEU A 77 -1.86 -13.33 33.14
N ALA A 78 -1.82 -14.51 33.76
CA ALA A 78 -1.10 -14.74 35.01
C ALA A 78 0.38 -14.30 34.97
N ASN A 79 1.03 -14.42 33.81
CA ASN A 79 2.44 -14.07 33.60
C ASN A 79 2.63 -12.73 32.86
N GLY A 80 1.60 -11.88 32.80
CA GLY A 80 1.64 -10.57 32.13
C GLY A 80 0.86 -10.54 30.81
N SER A 81 1.14 -9.57 29.95
CA SER A 81 0.34 -9.33 28.74
C SER A 81 0.31 -10.51 27.77
N LYS A 82 -0.82 -10.70 27.09
CA LYS A 82 -0.87 -11.49 25.87
C LYS A 82 -0.08 -10.80 24.75
N ALA A 83 0.59 -11.59 23.91
CA ALA A 83 1.26 -11.06 22.71
C ALA A 83 0.24 -10.33 21.81
N SER A 84 0.57 -9.10 21.41
CA SER A 84 -0.37 -8.22 20.70
C SER A 84 0.37 -7.27 19.75
N GLY A 85 -0.19 -7.07 18.56
CA GLY A 85 0.18 -5.98 17.65
C GLY A 85 -0.93 -4.92 17.69
N LEU A 86 -0.58 -3.70 18.09
CA LEU A 86 -1.50 -2.60 18.34
C LEU A 86 -1.22 -1.48 17.36
N LEU A 87 -2.28 -0.89 16.81
CA LEU A 87 -2.17 0.14 15.79
C LEU A 87 -2.90 1.41 16.25
N SER A 88 -2.32 2.57 15.98
CA SER A 88 -3.05 3.82 16.05
C SER A 88 -4.15 3.87 14.96
N SER A 89 -5.22 4.63 15.20
CA SER A 89 -6.35 4.72 14.25
C SER A 89 -5.99 5.28 12.87
N ASP A 90 -4.89 6.03 12.76
CA ASP A 90 -4.32 6.53 11.51
C ASP A 90 -3.31 5.57 10.87
N SER A 91 -3.00 4.44 11.51
CA SER A 91 -2.04 3.43 11.03
C SER A 91 -0.60 3.93 10.90
N GLN A 92 -0.24 5.00 11.61
CA GLN A 92 1.10 5.61 11.53
C GLN A 92 2.01 5.29 12.72
N LEU A 93 1.46 4.65 13.76
CA LEU A 93 2.22 4.10 14.87
C LEU A 93 1.75 2.67 15.14
N VAL A 94 2.72 1.77 15.30
CA VAL A 94 2.50 0.38 15.69
C VAL A 94 3.27 0.09 16.98
N ILE A 95 2.64 -0.61 17.91
CA ILE A 95 3.29 -1.18 19.09
C ILE A 95 3.09 -2.68 19.08
N ASN A 96 4.19 -3.41 19.06
CA ASN A 96 4.22 -4.85 19.22
C ASN A 96 4.70 -5.21 20.62
N LEU A 97 3.87 -5.98 21.33
CA LEU A 97 4.17 -6.52 22.64
C LEU A 97 4.30 -8.03 22.52
N GLN A 98 5.40 -8.58 23.01
CA GLN A 98 5.51 -10.01 23.19
C GLN A 98 4.70 -10.49 24.40
N ALA A 99 4.49 -11.80 24.49
CA ALA A 99 3.86 -12.39 25.67
C ALA A 99 4.69 -12.05 26.93
N GLY A 100 4.00 -11.64 27.99
CA GLY A 100 4.59 -11.23 29.26
C GLY A 100 5.32 -9.90 29.25
N ALA A 101 5.25 -9.09 28.17
CA ALA A 101 5.97 -7.81 28.08
C ALA A 101 5.49 -6.76 29.10
N VAL A 102 4.18 -6.63 29.30
CA VAL A 102 3.63 -5.83 30.40
C VAL A 102 3.54 -6.73 31.63
N PRO A 103 4.10 -6.33 32.79
CA PRO A 103 4.03 -7.13 34.00
C PRO A 103 2.59 -7.41 34.42
N ALA A 104 2.34 -8.59 34.99
CA ALA A 104 1.08 -8.86 35.66
C ALA A 104 0.89 -7.88 36.83
N ASN A 105 -0.35 -7.47 37.08
CA ASN A 105 -0.71 -6.65 38.24
C ASN A 105 -1.91 -7.25 38.96
N ALA A 106 -1.82 -7.36 40.27
CA ALA A 106 -2.83 -8.05 41.07
C ALA A 106 -4.19 -7.33 40.97
N GLY A 107 -5.24 -8.10 40.69
CA GLY A 107 -6.61 -7.57 40.52
C GLY A 107 -6.91 -7.00 39.13
N ASP A 108 -5.92 -6.93 38.24
CA ASP A 108 -6.09 -6.46 36.87
C ASP A 108 -6.07 -7.59 35.84
N ASN A 109 -6.85 -7.45 34.78
CA ASN A 109 -6.99 -8.45 33.73
C ASN A 109 -6.82 -7.90 32.31
N ARG A 110 -6.63 -6.59 32.17
CA ARG A 110 -6.33 -5.92 30.89
C ARG A 110 -5.38 -4.75 31.09
N VAL A 111 -4.75 -4.34 30.00
CA VAL A 111 -4.01 -3.09 29.88
C VAL A 111 -4.60 -2.31 28.71
N THR A 112 -5.01 -1.08 28.95
CA THR A 112 -5.37 -0.15 27.88
C THR A 112 -4.12 0.53 27.39
N VAL A 113 -3.84 0.39 26.10
CA VAL A 113 -2.82 1.16 25.40
C VAL A 113 -3.50 2.28 24.63
N LYS A 114 -3.08 3.52 24.85
CA LYS A 114 -3.64 4.70 24.22
C LYS A 114 -2.58 5.42 23.41
N PHE A 115 -2.96 5.78 22.19
CA PHE A 115 -2.15 6.50 21.22
C PHE A 115 -2.71 7.92 21.08
N VAL A 116 -1.89 8.92 21.35
CA VAL A 116 -2.25 10.33 21.17
C VAL A 116 -1.30 10.94 20.14
N PRO A 117 -1.75 11.19 18.90
CA PRO A 117 -0.98 11.96 17.92
C PRO A 117 -0.79 13.40 18.42
N LEU A 118 0.43 13.92 18.28
CA LEU A 118 0.85 15.23 18.77
C LEU A 118 1.59 16.03 17.69
N ASP A 119 1.46 17.35 17.79
CA ASP A 119 2.24 18.30 17.02
C ASP A 119 3.66 18.36 17.57
N ALA A 120 4.61 17.81 16.82
CA ALA A 120 6.01 17.75 17.24
C ALA A 120 6.62 19.14 17.48
N SER A 121 6.11 20.19 16.82
CA SER A 121 6.60 21.57 17.00
C SER A 121 6.29 22.17 18.37
N LYS A 122 5.36 21.56 19.13
CA LYS A 122 4.98 21.97 20.48
C LYS A 122 5.70 21.20 21.59
N LEU A 123 6.53 20.22 21.22
CA LEU A 123 7.31 19.42 22.16
C LEU A 123 8.71 20.02 22.36
N GLY A 124 9.49 19.41 23.25
CA GLY A 124 10.88 19.79 23.49
C GLY A 124 11.69 19.81 22.19
N ARG A 125 12.60 20.77 22.07
CA ARG A 125 13.38 20.97 20.85
C ARG A 125 14.35 19.80 20.66
N LEU A 126 14.50 19.35 19.41
CA LEU A 126 15.51 18.39 19.04
C LEU A 126 16.88 19.07 18.94
N THR A 127 17.94 18.31 19.21
CA THR A 127 19.31 18.81 19.03
C THR A 127 19.63 18.89 17.54
N PRO A 128 19.92 20.08 16.97
CA PRO A 128 20.28 20.21 15.56
C PRO A 128 21.50 19.32 15.22
N PRO A 129 21.59 18.79 13.98
CA PRO A 129 20.74 19.08 12.81
C PRO A 129 19.45 18.24 12.74
N MET A 130 19.09 17.52 13.80
CA MET A 130 17.88 16.68 13.81
C MET A 130 16.60 17.52 13.73
N ARG A 131 15.67 17.14 12.85
CA ARG A 131 14.30 17.68 12.80
C ARG A 131 13.25 16.55 12.95
N PRO A 132 12.03 16.88 13.38
CA PRO A 132 10.90 15.95 13.36
C PRO A 132 10.57 15.47 11.94
N ASP A 133 10.28 14.17 11.80
CA ASP A 133 9.73 13.55 10.60
C ASP A 133 8.29 13.09 10.89
N GLY A 134 7.29 13.88 10.47
CA GLY A 134 5.90 13.56 10.78
C GLY A 134 5.43 13.98 12.17
N ASN A 135 4.56 13.15 12.76
CA ASN A 135 3.91 13.43 14.04
C ASN A 135 4.71 12.82 15.18
N ALA A 136 4.61 13.43 16.37
CA ALA A 136 4.94 12.74 17.59
C ALA A 136 3.72 11.93 18.08
N TYR A 137 3.96 10.88 18.86
CA TYR A 137 2.92 10.10 19.52
C TYR A 137 3.23 9.97 21.00
N ARG A 138 2.25 10.27 21.85
CA ARG A 138 2.28 9.84 23.26
C ARG A 138 1.57 8.49 23.37
N VAL A 139 2.30 7.50 23.83
CA VAL A 139 1.82 6.17 24.17
C VAL A 139 1.63 6.11 25.68
N GLU A 140 0.39 5.85 26.10
CA GLU A 140 0.05 5.65 27.50
C GLU A 140 -0.39 4.20 27.70
N MET A 141 -0.04 3.60 28.83
CA MET A 141 -0.49 2.27 29.20
C MET A 141 -1.02 2.29 30.64
N SER A 142 -2.22 1.76 30.85
CA SER A 142 -2.85 1.69 32.17
C SER A 142 -3.56 0.36 32.38
N TYR A 143 -3.42 -0.21 33.56
CA TYR A 143 -4.11 -1.44 33.95
C TYR A 143 -5.62 -1.22 34.12
N LYS A 144 -6.39 -2.31 33.98
CA LYS A 144 -7.83 -2.35 34.21
C LYS A 144 -8.19 -3.54 35.12
N PRO A 145 -9.09 -3.33 36.11
CA PRO A 145 -9.86 -2.10 36.35
C PRO A 145 -9.16 -1.02 37.18
N SER A 146 -7.97 -1.27 37.75
CA SER A 146 -7.35 -0.36 38.74
C SER A 146 -7.04 1.05 38.21
N GLY A 147 -6.81 1.20 36.90
CA GLY A 147 -6.35 2.45 36.30
C GLY A 147 -4.89 2.78 36.59
N ALA A 148 -4.15 1.89 37.26
CA ALA A 148 -2.76 2.12 37.61
C ALA A 148 -1.88 2.27 36.34
N PRO A 149 -0.93 3.22 36.29
CA PRO A 149 -0.07 3.39 35.12
C PRO A 149 0.94 2.25 35.02
N VAL A 150 1.20 1.80 33.79
CA VAL A 150 2.33 0.91 33.48
C VAL A 150 3.56 1.78 33.24
N ALA A 151 4.50 1.81 34.18
CA ALA A 151 5.70 2.63 34.04
C ALA A 151 6.80 1.97 33.19
N THR A 152 6.96 0.64 33.32
CA THR A 152 8.02 -0.13 32.66
C THR A 152 7.49 -1.47 32.17
N LEU A 153 8.16 -1.99 31.14
CA LEU A 153 7.95 -3.33 30.61
C LEU A 153 8.98 -4.28 31.20
N THR A 154 8.56 -5.52 31.46
CA THR A 154 9.44 -6.62 31.91
C THR A 154 10.24 -7.21 30.75
N ALA A 155 9.76 -7.03 29.52
CA ALA A 155 10.50 -7.36 28.32
C ALA A 155 10.30 -6.28 27.24
N PRO A 156 11.32 -5.98 26.41
CA PRO A 156 11.22 -4.93 25.42
C PRO A 156 10.06 -5.15 24.44
N GLY A 157 9.25 -4.11 24.25
CA GLY A 157 8.33 -4.03 23.13
C GLY A 157 9.06 -3.53 21.88
N ASN A 158 8.39 -3.58 20.74
CA ASN A 158 8.86 -2.96 19.51
C ASN A 158 7.86 -1.88 19.07
N VAL A 159 8.38 -0.70 18.78
CA VAL A 159 7.63 0.41 18.21
C VAL A 159 7.99 0.54 16.73
N LEU A 160 6.99 0.72 15.87
CA LEU A 160 7.19 1.14 14.49
C LEU A 160 6.50 2.48 14.27
N VAL A 161 7.22 3.42 13.66
CA VAL A 161 6.72 4.75 13.30
C VAL A 161 6.76 4.85 11.78
N VAL A 162 5.60 4.97 11.15
CA VAL A 162 5.50 5.26 9.70
C VAL A 162 5.93 6.70 9.50
N VAL A 163 6.76 6.96 8.49
CA VAL A 163 7.37 8.27 8.26
C VAL A 163 7.00 8.80 6.88
N PRO A 164 6.74 10.11 6.74
CA PRO A 164 6.43 10.72 5.44
C PRO A 164 7.67 10.88 4.56
N GLU A 165 8.85 11.04 5.16
CA GLU A 165 10.16 11.04 4.49
C GLU A 165 11.05 9.93 5.10
N PRO A 166 12.16 9.53 4.46
CA PRO A 166 13.12 8.64 5.09
C PRO A 166 13.68 9.25 6.39
N ALA A 167 13.33 8.65 7.51
CA ALA A 167 13.86 9.01 8.82
C ALA A 167 15.19 8.31 9.11
N ASP A 168 16.01 8.93 9.96
CA ASP A 168 17.26 8.32 10.42
C ASP A 168 17.06 7.46 11.67
N THR A 169 16.05 7.79 12.46
CA THR A 169 15.88 7.20 13.80
C THR A 169 14.53 7.50 14.41
N ILE A 170 14.17 6.72 15.43
CA ILE A 170 13.14 7.07 16.41
C ILE A 170 13.82 7.75 17.62
N LEU A 171 13.18 8.80 18.10
CA LEU A 171 13.49 9.54 19.30
C LEU A 171 12.44 9.22 20.37
N PHE A 172 12.90 9.05 21.61
CA PHE A 172 12.06 8.80 22.77
C PHE A 172 12.19 9.91 23.80
N SER A 173 11.08 10.24 24.45
CA SER A 173 11.05 11.13 25.61
C SER A 173 10.05 10.62 26.64
N GLU A 174 10.37 10.72 27.93
CA GLU A 174 9.45 10.33 29.01
C GLU A 174 8.39 11.42 29.27
N ASP A 175 8.77 12.68 29.06
CA ASP A 175 7.98 13.86 29.41
C ASP A 175 7.62 14.75 28.20
N GLY A 176 8.11 14.39 27.01
CA GLY A 176 7.95 15.16 25.79
C GLY A 176 8.85 16.40 25.72
N ARG A 177 9.86 16.50 26.58
CA ARG A 177 10.78 17.66 26.67
C ARG A 177 12.22 17.28 26.34
N ALA A 178 12.72 16.19 26.90
CA ALA A 178 14.09 15.73 26.67
C ALA A 178 14.09 14.46 25.82
N TRP A 179 14.88 14.45 24.74
CA TRP A 179 14.87 13.39 23.74
C TRP A 179 16.14 12.55 23.78
N LYS A 180 15.98 11.24 23.71
CA LYS A 180 17.07 10.28 23.49
C LYS A 180 16.84 9.51 22.20
N GLN A 181 17.91 9.24 21.48
CA GLN A 181 17.85 8.43 20.27
C GLN A 181 17.69 6.95 20.64
N LEU A 182 16.78 6.24 19.98
CA LEU A 182 16.66 4.79 20.08
C LEU A 182 17.54 4.11 19.02
N ALA A 183 17.94 2.87 19.28
CA ALA A 183 18.60 2.04 18.28
C ALA A 183 17.58 1.58 17.24
N SER A 184 17.42 2.39 16.19
CA SER A 184 16.42 2.20 15.15
C SER A 184 16.89 1.37 13.96
N ARG A 185 15.93 0.77 13.27
CA ARG A 185 16.12 0.06 12.01
C ARG A 185 15.07 0.53 11.01
N HIS A 186 15.53 0.78 9.78
CA HIS A 186 14.65 1.08 8.68
C HIS A 186 13.96 -0.19 8.17
N GLU A 187 12.62 -0.17 8.10
CA GLU A 187 11.79 -1.27 7.62
C GLU A 187 11.38 -0.99 6.17
N SER A 188 12.19 -1.46 5.22
CA SER A 188 12.04 -1.14 3.78
C SER A 188 10.68 -1.51 3.18
N ALA A 189 10.01 -2.53 3.73
CA ALA A 189 8.70 -2.98 3.24
C ALA A 189 7.55 -2.03 3.65
N SER A 190 7.67 -1.35 4.80
CA SER A 190 6.61 -0.48 5.33
C SER A 190 6.95 1.01 5.23
N GLY A 191 8.19 1.36 4.87
CA GLY A 191 8.66 2.75 4.91
C GLY A 191 8.60 3.33 6.33
N ALA A 192 8.78 2.48 7.34
CA ALA A 192 8.72 2.85 8.75
C ALA A 192 10.09 2.69 9.41
N GLU A 193 10.29 3.39 10.51
CA GLU A 193 11.39 3.11 11.43
C GLU A 193 10.89 2.22 12.56
N SER A 194 11.68 1.22 12.96
CA SER A 194 11.39 0.36 14.10
C SER A 194 12.45 0.50 15.19
N ALA A 195 12.06 0.36 16.46
CA ALA A 195 12.98 0.35 17.59
C ALA A 195 12.43 -0.47 18.76
N ALA A 196 13.32 -1.01 19.59
CA ALA A 196 12.92 -1.59 20.87
C ALA A 196 12.62 -0.47 21.89
N PHE A 197 11.64 -0.68 22.76
CA PHE A 197 11.32 0.23 23.86
C PHE A 197 11.02 -0.54 25.15
N ALA A 198 11.26 0.10 26.29
CA ALA A 198 11.08 -0.51 27.63
C ALA A 198 10.04 0.20 28.50
N SER A 199 9.53 1.36 28.07
CA SER A 199 8.52 2.13 28.82
C SER A 199 7.61 2.92 27.88
N PRO A 200 6.34 3.14 28.24
CA PRO A 200 5.49 4.09 27.53
C PRO A 200 6.06 5.51 27.61
N GLY A 201 5.64 6.40 26.71
CA GLY A 201 6.20 7.73 26.60
C GLY A 201 5.91 8.37 25.26
N TYR A 202 6.77 9.30 24.85
CA TYR A 202 6.67 10.05 23.61
C TYR A 202 7.63 9.47 22.58
N TYR A 203 7.11 9.21 21.39
CA TYR A 203 7.84 8.66 20.26
C TYR A 203 7.75 9.62 19.08
N LEU A 204 8.87 9.88 18.43
CA LEU A 204 8.95 10.78 17.29
C LEU A 204 10.01 10.26 16.33
N ALA A 205 9.70 10.12 15.05
CA ALA A 205 10.74 9.91 14.06
C ALA A 205 11.53 11.20 13.82
N GLY A 206 12.84 11.07 13.66
CA GLY A 206 13.76 12.16 13.43
C GLY A 206 14.59 11.93 12.18
N THR A 207 14.83 13.01 11.43
CA THR A 207 15.66 13.01 10.22
C THR A 207 16.64 14.17 10.24
N ARG A 208 17.85 13.93 9.73
CA ARG A 208 18.92 14.91 9.51
C ARG A 208 19.04 15.28 8.04
N GLN A 209 18.21 14.72 7.16
CA GLN A 209 18.21 15.10 5.75
C GLN A 209 17.98 16.61 5.62
N PRO A 210 18.51 17.32 4.63
CA PRO A 210 18.10 18.70 4.41
C PRO A 210 16.62 18.74 3.99
N LEU A 211 15.90 19.82 4.33
CA LEU A 211 14.56 20.03 3.78
C LEU A 211 14.62 19.96 2.24
N PRO A 212 13.67 19.29 1.57
CA PRO A 212 13.64 19.28 0.11
C PRO A 212 13.63 20.72 -0.41
N SER A 213 14.51 21.02 -1.37
CA SER A 213 14.40 22.28 -2.11
C SER A 213 13.07 22.26 -2.88
N PRO A 214 12.30 23.36 -2.93
CA PRO A 214 11.03 23.37 -3.65
C PRO A 214 11.28 23.09 -5.14
N VAL A 215 11.00 21.86 -5.56
CA VAL A 215 11.06 21.46 -6.96
C VAL A 215 9.79 21.99 -7.61
N GLY A 216 9.93 22.87 -8.60
CA GLY A 216 8.81 23.38 -9.38
C GLY A 216 7.93 22.25 -9.91
N THR A 217 6.64 22.31 -9.58
CA THR A 217 5.63 21.32 -9.95
C THR A 217 5.48 21.23 -11.47
N SER A 218 6.19 20.30 -12.10
CA SER A 218 5.82 19.80 -13.43
C SER A 218 4.88 18.62 -13.23
N GLY A 219 3.61 18.92 -13.00
CA GLY A 219 2.54 17.94 -12.86
C GLY A 219 2.33 17.15 -14.15
N ARG A 220 3.08 16.07 -14.35
CA ARG A 220 2.74 15.02 -15.31
C ARG A 220 1.94 13.96 -14.57
N GLY A 221 0.65 14.24 -14.40
CA GLY A 221 -0.28 13.38 -13.66
C GLY A 221 -0.38 11.97 -14.24
N TYR A 222 -0.29 10.98 -13.36
CA TYR A 222 -0.50 9.55 -13.63
C TYR A 222 -1.86 9.23 -14.30
N GLY A 223 -2.83 10.15 -14.22
CA GLY A 223 -4.10 10.06 -14.93
C GLY A 223 -3.94 10.02 -16.46
N THR A 224 -2.93 10.67 -17.03
CA THR A 224 -2.74 10.70 -18.49
C THR A 224 -2.30 9.34 -19.03
N VAL A 225 -1.47 8.60 -18.30
CA VAL A 225 -1.00 7.27 -18.74
C VAL A 225 -2.14 6.25 -18.71
N VAL A 226 -2.96 6.25 -17.66
CA VAL A 226 -4.13 5.36 -17.55
C VAL A 226 -5.17 5.69 -18.63
N VAL A 227 -5.44 6.97 -18.87
CA VAL A 227 -6.38 7.40 -19.94
C VAL A 227 -5.85 7.00 -21.32
N ILE A 228 -4.56 7.17 -21.61
CA ILE A 228 -3.98 6.76 -22.91
C ILE A 228 -4.10 5.25 -23.12
N VAL A 229 -3.84 4.43 -22.09
CA VAL A 229 -3.95 2.97 -22.19
C VAL A 229 -5.41 2.53 -22.38
N VAL A 230 -6.36 3.11 -21.63
CA VAL A 230 -7.79 2.78 -21.76
C VAL A 230 -8.34 3.21 -23.11
N VAL A 231 -8.02 4.41 -23.58
CA VAL A 231 -8.44 4.92 -24.90
C VAL A 231 -7.79 4.10 -26.02
N GLY A 232 -6.51 3.73 -25.87
CA GLY A 232 -5.81 2.87 -26.82
C GLY A 232 -6.45 1.49 -26.95
N LEU A 233 -6.81 0.85 -25.83
CA LEU A 233 -7.50 -0.44 -25.83
C LEU A 233 -8.91 -0.34 -26.43
N LEU A 234 -9.66 0.71 -26.12
CA LEU A 234 -10.98 0.98 -26.71
C LEU A 234 -10.90 1.20 -28.23
N ALA A 235 -9.92 1.95 -28.71
CA ALA A 235 -9.71 2.17 -30.14
C ALA A 235 -9.39 0.87 -30.89
N ILE A 236 -8.58 -0.01 -30.28
CA ILE A 236 -8.26 -1.33 -30.86
C ILE A 236 -9.52 -2.19 -30.94
N VAL A 237 -10.35 -2.24 -29.89
CA VAL A 237 -11.61 -3.04 -29.88
C VAL A 237 -12.62 -2.52 -30.91
N LEU A 238 -12.77 -1.20 -31.03
CA LEU A 238 -13.68 -0.55 -31.97
C LEU A 238 -13.21 -0.67 -33.43
N ALA A 239 -11.90 -0.68 -33.68
CA ALA A 239 -11.35 -0.91 -35.03
C ALA A 239 -11.47 -2.39 -35.46
N TRP A 240 -11.37 -3.33 -34.52
CA TRP A 240 -11.36 -4.77 -34.82
C TRP A 240 -12.74 -5.35 -35.13
N THR A 241 -13.79 -4.78 -34.52
CA THR A 241 -15.19 -5.23 -34.66
C THR A 241 -15.75 -5.12 -36.10
N PRO A 242 -15.59 -4.01 -36.84
CA PRO A 242 -16.05 -3.92 -38.23
C PRO A 242 -15.23 -4.82 -39.17
N TYR A 243 -13.92 -4.94 -38.93
CA TYR A 243 -13.02 -5.79 -39.73
C TYR A 243 -13.41 -7.28 -39.65
N VAL A 244 -13.75 -7.78 -38.45
CA VAL A 244 -14.21 -9.17 -38.27
C VAL A 244 -15.61 -9.39 -38.88
N ARG A 245 -16.51 -8.41 -38.76
CA ARG A 245 -17.86 -8.50 -39.37
C ARG A 245 -17.82 -8.55 -40.90
N GLN A 246 -16.96 -7.75 -41.55
CA GLN A 246 -16.79 -7.80 -43.01
C GLN A 246 -16.19 -9.14 -43.48
N ARG A 247 -15.22 -9.68 -42.74
CA ARG A 247 -14.57 -10.95 -43.08
C ARG A 247 -15.47 -12.17 -42.91
N LEU A 248 -16.48 -12.09 -42.03
CA LEU A 248 -17.50 -13.13 -41.85
C LEU A 248 -18.61 -13.04 -42.91
N ARG A 249 -18.94 -11.83 -43.39
CA ARG A 249 -19.93 -11.62 -44.46
C ARG A 249 -19.44 -12.16 -45.82
N THR A 250 -18.20 -11.88 -46.19
CA THR A 250 -17.62 -12.34 -47.48
C THR A 250 -17.59 -13.87 -47.60
N ARG A 251 -17.36 -14.60 -46.49
CA ARG A 251 -17.39 -16.07 -46.48
C ARG A 251 -18.78 -16.68 -46.66
N ARG A 252 -19.86 -15.97 -46.31
CA ARG A 252 -21.24 -16.43 -46.55
C ARG A 252 -21.63 -16.30 -48.03
N SER A 253 -21.11 -15.29 -48.73
CA SER A 253 -21.38 -15.05 -50.15
C SER A 253 -20.79 -16.14 -51.05
N SER A 254 -19.54 -16.55 -50.81
CA SER A 254 -18.88 -17.59 -51.60
C SER A 254 -19.53 -18.98 -51.43
N ARG A 255 -20.13 -19.26 -50.26
CA ARG A 255 -20.82 -20.55 -50.01
C ARG A 255 -22.15 -20.65 -50.77
N LYS A 256 -22.85 -19.53 -51.00
CA LYS A 256 -24.07 -19.48 -51.81
C LYS A 256 -23.79 -19.62 -53.31
N GLN A 257 -22.66 -19.10 -53.79
CA GLN A 257 -22.24 -19.25 -55.20
C GLN A 257 -21.85 -20.70 -55.54
N LEU A 258 -21.10 -21.38 -54.65
CA LEU A 258 -20.74 -22.79 -54.84
C LEU A 258 -21.98 -23.72 -54.83
N GLN A 259 -22.99 -23.44 -54.00
CA GLN A 259 -24.25 -24.21 -54.01
C GLN A 259 -25.12 -23.96 -55.26
N ARG A 260 -25.08 -22.76 -55.85
CA ARG A 260 -25.80 -22.45 -57.10
C ARG A 260 -25.11 -23.08 -58.31
N GLY A 261 -23.77 -23.07 -58.38
CA GLY A 261 -23.02 -23.77 -59.43
C GLY A 261 -23.20 -25.29 -59.39
N ALA A 262 -23.21 -25.89 -58.19
CA ALA A 262 -23.46 -27.32 -58.02
C ALA A 262 -24.89 -27.74 -58.43
N ARG A 263 -25.89 -26.86 -58.29
CA ARG A 263 -27.26 -27.13 -58.77
C ARG A 263 -27.39 -27.01 -60.30
N ALA A 264 -26.72 -26.04 -60.92
CA ALA A 264 -26.73 -25.85 -62.37
C ALA A 264 -26.04 -27.00 -63.13
N SER A 265 -24.91 -27.49 -62.59
CA SER A 265 -24.20 -28.66 -63.19
C SER A 265 -25.00 -29.96 -63.10
N ARG A 266 -25.94 -30.08 -62.15
CA ARG A 266 -26.79 -31.27 -61.97
C ARG A 266 -28.00 -31.29 -62.91
N SER A 267 -28.47 -30.14 -63.37
CA SER A 267 -29.57 -30.06 -64.35
C SER A 267 -29.12 -30.28 -65.79
N GLN A 268 -27.84 -30.05 -66.07
CA GLN A 268 -27.28 -30.18 -67.42
C GLN A 268 -26.89 -31.62 -67.78
N ARG A 269 -26.76 -32.50 -66.78
CA ARG A 269 -26.39 -33.92 -66.94
C ARG A 269 -27.60 -34.87 -67.05
N ARG A 270 -28.80 -34.33 -67.23
CA ARG A 270 -30.08 -35.04 -67.33
C ARG A 270 -30.82 -34.78 -68.65
N ARG A 271 -30.13 -34.24 -69.65
CA ARG A 271 -30.58 -34.18 -71.04
C ARG A 271 -29.71 -35.09 -71.89
#